data_AF-A0A7R7DME3-F1
#
_entry.id   AF-A0A7R7DME3-F1
#
_cell.length_a   1.000
_cell.length_b   1.000
_cell.length_c   1.000
_cell.angle_alpha   90.00
_cell.angle_beta   90.00
_cell.angle_gamma   90.00
#
_symmetry.space_group_name_H-M   'P 1'
#
loop_
_entity.id
_entity.type
_entity.pdbx_description
1 polymer ?
#
loop_
_entity_poly.entity_id
_entity_poly.type
_entity_poly.pdbx_seq_one_letter_code
_entity_poly.pdbx_strand_id
1 'polypeptide(L)'
;MRSSRSPVAGSVNEVVGAGIMSISRVLFDVGGEFAATGSDRTAPPDVRPAPHLTLRRAIRSYQWATRNGEGGAVGSGTQAGDGPGPDTALAERRQLINVAYRLLGSLAEAEDVVQETYARWYAMSEPARAGIASPGAWLTTVASRICLNLLGSARMRRERYVGDWIPEPLPDTVLGEPGGAVDPADRVSLDESVNMAFLVVLDAMTPAERVAFILHDVFRYSFVEVADIVGRSPAACRKLASSARHRLGTARATPAPAARHAAVVRSFRQAWEAQDIDALLGLLDPAAVATADSGGNAVTFRHPIEGGDRIARAWVELARRRDPGTTLHERTVNGAPGLVVERDGAIVTVFAFDVAGDRIRHIWVVRNPDKLRHWSARPGSSRSRR
;
A
#
# COMPACT_ATOMS: atom_id res chain seq x y z
N MET A 1 -4.61 -71.18 -23.57
CA MET A 1 -3.37 -70.36 -23.58
C MET A 1 -3.57 -69.20 -24.53
N ARG A 2 -3.32 -67.97 -24.03
CA ARG A 2 -3.50 -66.64 -24.65
C ARG A 2 -4.92 -66.24 -25.09
N SER A 3 -5.49 -65.28 -24.36
CA SER A 3 -6.38 -64.27 -24.91
C SER A 3 -6.13 -62.93 -24.20
N SER A 4 -6.14 -61.88 -25.00
CA SER A 4 -5.94 -60.48 -24.67
C SER A 4 -7.11 -59.88 -23.89
N ARG A 5 -6.82 -58.89 -23.03
CA ARG A 5 -7.75 -57.79 -22.69
C ARG A 5 -6.98 -56.68 -21.96
N SER A 6 -7.09 -55.45 -22.49
CA SER A 6 -6.78 -54.20 -21.78
C SER A 6 -7.72 -54.01 -20.57
N PRO A 7 -7.35 -53.10 -19.65
CA PRO A 7 -8.31 -52.06 -19.33
C PRO A 7 -7.71 -50.65 -19.30
N VAL A 8 -8.43 -49.81 -20.06
CA VAL A 8 -8.82 -48.41 -19.90
C VAL A 8 -8.50 -47.71 -18.56
N ALA A 9 -8.05 -46.46 -18.75
CA ALA A 9 -7.99 -45.28 -17.88
C ALA A 9 -8.82 -45.27 -16.59
N GLY A 10 -8.17 -44.85 -15.50
CA GLY A 10 -8.77 -44.43 -14.24
C GLY A 10 -8.13 -43.15 -13.69
N SER A 11 -8.88 -42.06 -13.78
CA SER A 11 -8.95 -40.91 -12.84
C SER A 11 -7.66 -40.24 -12.36
N VAL A 12 -7.29 -39.14 -13.03
CA VAL A 12 -6.52 -38.02 -12.47
C VAL A 12 -7.45 -37.20 -11.58
N ASN A 13 -7.54 -37.50 -10.28
CA ASN A 13 -8.20 -36.60 -9.33
C ASN A 13 -7.88 -36.91 -7.86
N GLU A 14 -6.61 -36.82 -7.44
CA GLU A 14 -6.31 -36.94 -6.00
C GLU A 14 -4.96 -36.32 -5.57
N VAL A 15 -4.66 -35.06 -5.93
CA VAL A 15 -3.57 -34.30 -5.28
C VAL A 15 -3.89 -32.81 -5.19
N VAL A 16 -5.03 -32.44 -4.63
CA VAL A 16 -5.32 -31.05 -4.19
C VAL A 16 -6.09 -31.12 -2.88
N GLY A 17 -5.40 -31.25 -1.75
CA GLY A 17 -6.10 -31.32 -0.45
C GLY A 17 -5.23 -31.26 0.80
N ALA A 18 -3.99 -31.73 0.76
CA ALA A 18 -3.20 -31.90 1.99
C ALA A 18 -2.45 -30.63 2.46
N GLY A 19 -2.19 -29.65 1.60
CA GLY A 19 -1.38 -28.46 1.93
C GLY A 19 -2.13 -27.28 2.57
N ILE A 20 -3.45 -27.19 2.38
CA ILE A 20 -4.25 -26.01 2.80
C ILE A 20 -4.77 -26.14 4.24
N MET A 21 -4.91 -27.36 4.77
CA MET A 21 -5.40 -27.59 6.13
C MET A 21 -4.39 -27.23 7.23
N SER A 22 -3.09 -27.29 6.95
CA SER A 22 -2.06 -27.10 7.99
C SER A 22 -1.87 -25.62 8.39
N ILE A 23 -2.01 -24.68 7.46
CA ILE A 23 -1.87 -23.23 7.76
C ILE A 23 -3.11 -22.69 8.47
N SER A 24 -4.30 -23.16 8.08
CA SER A 24 -5.58 -22.70 8.65
C SER A 24 -5.73 -23.00 10.14
N ARG A 25 -5.13 -24.08 10.66
CA ARG A 25 -5.23 -24.48 12.08
C ARG A 25 -4.39 -23.59 13.01
N VAL A 26 -3.19 -23.17 12.59
CA VAL A 26 -2.33 -22.25 13.38
C VAL A 26 -2.94 -20.86 13.46
N LEU A 27 -3.50 -20.38 12.36
CA LEU A 27 -4.12 -19.05 12.32
C LEU A 27 -5.44 -19.00 13.12
N PHE A 28 -6.01 -20.17 13.44
CA PHE A 28 -7.11 -20.33 14.38
C PHE A 28 -6.60 -20.38 15.84
N ASP A 29 -5.54 -21.16 16.12
CA ASP A 29 -4.98 -21.30 17.49
C ASP A 29 -4.27 -20.04 17.99
N VAL A 30 -3.60 -19.27 17.12
CA VAL A 30 -2.95 -17.99 17.48
C VAL A 30 -3.98 -16.87 17.73
N GLY A 31 -5.24 -17.08 17.32
CA GLY A 31 -6.35 -16.14 17.49
C GLY A 31 -7.17 -16.28 18.79
N GLY A 32 -6.91 -17.30 19.62
CA GLY A 32 -7.65 -17.52 20.88
C GLY A 32 -9.06 -18.11 20.72
N GLU A 33 -9.38 -19.05 21.60
CA GLU A 33 -10.55 -19.96 21.61
C GLU A 33 -11.93 -19.33 21.91
N PHE A 34 -12.98 -20.14 21.62
CA PHE A 34 -14.46 -19.94 21.65
C PHE A 34 -15.08 -19.51 20.31
N ALA A 35 -16.03 -20.20 19.68
CA ALA A 35 -16.86 -21.34 20.07
C ALA A 35 -17.16 -22.25 18.87
N ALA A 36 -17.19 -23.55 19.12
CA ALA A 36 -17.80 -24.52 18.23
C ALA A 36 -19.32 -24.51 18.42
N THR A 37 -20.06 -24.22 17.35
CA THR A 37 -21.39 -24.78 17.10
C THR A 37 -21.55 -24.95 15.60
N GLY A 38 -21.78 -26.20 15.18
CA GLY A 38 -21.87 -26.56 13.77
C GLY A 38 -23.10 -26.01 13.08
N SER A 39 -23.01 -25.83 11.78
CA SER A 39 -23.83 -26.58 10.81
C SER A 39 -23.54 -26.07 9.39
N ASP A 40 -23.56 -27.05 8.51
CA ASP A 40 -23.91 -26.98 7.11
C ASP A 40 -22.92 -26.45 6.06
N ARG A 41 -22.64 -27.35 5.11
CA ARG A 41 -21.88 -27.12 3.89
C ARG A 41 -22.82 -26.43 2.91
N THR A 42 -22.64 -25.13 2.70
CA THR A 42 -23.19 -24.46 1.53
C THR A 42 -22.08 -23.71 0.78
N ALA A 43 -22.17 -23.78 -0.54
CA ALA A 43 -21.21 -23.31 -1.53
C ALA A 43 -20.75 -21.86 -1.26
N PRO A 44 -19.53 -21.47 -1.69
CA PRO A 44 -19.09 -20.09 -1.53
C PRO A 44 -20.06 -19.15 -2.27
N PRO A 45 -20.57 -18.09 -1.64
CA PRO A 45 -21.36 -17.10 -2.34
C PRO A 45 -20.44 -16.33 -3.29
N ASP A 46 -20.94 -16.18 -4.51
CA ASP A 46 -20.56 -15.24 -5.57
C ASP A 46 -19.43 -14.25 -5.21
N VAL A 47 -18.25 -14.49 -5.79
CA VAL A 47 -17.06 -13.63 -5.67
C VAL A 47 -17.39 -12.27 -6.28
N ARG A 48 -17.78 -11.32 -5.44
CA ARG A 48 -17.93 -9.92 -5.86
C ARG A 48 -16.57 -9.39 -6.34
N PRO A 49 -16.53 -8.64 -7.45
CA PRO A 49 -15.28 -8.14 -8.00
C PRO A 49 -14.55 -7.22 -7.01
N ALA A 50 -13.21 -7.27 -7.06
CA ALA A 50 -12.31 -6.47 -6.24
C ALA A 50 -12.60 -4.95 -6.33
N PRO A 51 -12.35 -4.18 -5.25
CA PRO A 51 -12.78 -2.78 -5.13
C PRO A 51 -12.27 -1.82 -6.21
N HIS A 52 -11.16 -2.13 -6.89
CA HIS A 52 -10.64 -1.30 -7.99
C HIS A 52 -11.58 -1.28 -9.22
N LEU A 53 -12.42 -2.32 -9.42
CA LEU A 53 -13.38 -2.38 -10.52
C LEU A 53 -14.63 -1.49 -10.33
N THR A 54 -14.75 -0.78 -9.19
CA THR A 54 -15.85 0.19 -8.95
C THR A 54 -15.53 1.64 -9.33
N LEU A 55 -14.30 1.95 -9.73
CA LEU A 55 -13.90 3.33 -10.04
C LEU A 55 -14.69 3.91 -11.23
N ARG A 56 -14.93 3.13 -12.28
CA ARG A 56 -15.76 3.52 -13.44
C ARG A 56 -17.23 3.81 -13.10
N ARG A 57 -17.73 3.34 -11.96
CA ARG A 57 -19.10 3.56 -11.48
C ARG A 57 -19.17 4.79 -10.56
N ALA A 58 -18.21 4.93 -9.64
CA ALA A 58 -18.10 6.10 -8.75
C ALA A 58 -17.82 7.40 -9.52
N ILE A 59 -16.96 7.34 -10.55
CA ILE A 59 -16.63 8.49 -11.42
C ILE A 59 -17.85 8.93 -12.24
N ARG A 60 -18.69 7.99 -12.70
CA ARG A 60 -19.93 8.27 -13.44
C ARG A 60 -21.02 8.93 -12.58
N SER A 61 -21.15 8.53 -11.32
CA SER A 61 -22.11 9.15 -10.39
C SER A 61 -21.81 10.62 -10.05
N TYR A 62 -20.63 11.15 -10.37
CA TYR A 62 -20.31 12.56 -10.14
C TYR A 62 -20.49 13.45 -11.38
N GLN A 63 -20.59 12.87 -12.58
CA GLN A 63 -20.79 13.61 -13.84
C GLN A 63 -22.11 14.42 -13.88
N TRP A 64 -23.05 14.20 -12.95
CA TRP A 64 -24.28 14.99 -12.88
C TRP A 64 -24.14 16.30 -12.08
N ALA A 65 -23.16 16.40 -11.16
CA ALA A 65 -23.07 17.50 -10.18
C ALA A 65 -22.16 18.67 -10.62
N THR A 66 -21.22 18.47 -11.54
CA THR A 66 -20.26 19.51 -11.98
C THR A 66 -20.66 20.26 -13.24
N ARG A 67 -21.92 20.17 -13.69
CA ARG A 67 -22.39 20.94 -14.85
C ARG A 67 -22.63 22.43 -14.55
N ASN A 68 -22.59 22.86 -13.28
CA ASN A 68 -23.02 24.19 -12.85
C ASN A 68 -22.00 24.93 -11.94
N GLY A 69 -20.69 24.87 -12.23
CA GLY A 69 -19.67 25.49 -11.37
C GLY A 69 -18.51 26.12 -12.13
N GLU A 70 -18.81 27.00 -13.09
CA GLU A 70 -17.82 27.92 -13.64
C GLU A 70 -17.59 29.07 -12.64
N GLY A 71 -16.32 29.36 -12.32
CA GLY A 71 -15.97 30.57 -11.59
C GLY A 71 -14.56 30.57 -11.00
N GLY A 72 -13.72 31.48 -11.51
CA GLY A 72 -12.53 31.97 -10.81
C GLY A 72 -11.24 31.97 -11.62
N ALA A 73 -11.10 32.89 -12.56
CA ALA A 73 -9.82 33.25 -13.20
C ALA A 73 -9.26 34.52 -12.54
N VAL A 74 -7.96 34.55 -12.20
CA VAL A 74 -7.16 35.78 -12.00
C VAL A 74 -5.69 35.50 -12.39
N GLY A 75 -5.09 36.43 -13.17
CA GLY A 75 -3.73 36.41 -13.76
C GLY A 75 -2.57 36.70 -12.77
N SER A 76 -1.32 36.95 -13.16
CA SER A 76 -0.74 37.38 -14.45
C SER A 76 0.79 37.17 -14.46
N GLY A 77 1.38 36.83 -15.62
CA GLY A 77 2.72 37.25 -16.05
C GLY A 77 3.85 36.21 -16.05
N THR A 78 4.12 35.58 -17.20
CA THR A 78 5.41 35.52 -17.96
C THR A 78 5.31 34.48 -19.08
N GLN A 79 6.11 34.67 -20.13
CA GLN A 79 5.99 34.25 -21.53
C GLN A 79 5.73 32.77 -21.86
N ALA A 80 5.11 32.62 -23.05
CA ALA A 80 4.84 31.39 -23.78
C ALA A 80 6.10 30.63 -24.22
N GLY A 81 6.01 29.30 -24.23
CA GLY A 81 6.95 28.42 -24.93
C GLY A 81 6.69 26.94 -24.65
N ASP A 82 6.28 26.23 -25.71
CA ASP A 82 6.18 24.77 -25.90
C ASP A 82 5.45 23.90 -24.85
N GLY A 83 4.57 23.02 -25.34
CA GLY A 83 4.02 21.93 -24.53
C GLY A 83 5.16 21.08 -23.94
N PRO A 84 4.95 20.45 -22.78
CA PRO A 84 6.01 19.74 -22.08
C PRO A 84 6.62 18.69 -23.02
N GLY A 85 7.92 18.80 -23.30
CA GLY A 85 8.69 17.75 -23.97
C GLY A 85 8.52 16.40 -23.25
N PRO A 86 8.77 15.27 -23.93
CA PRO A 86 8.45 13.94 -23.41
C PRO A 86 9.00 13.68 -22.00
N ASP A 87 10.18 14.20 -21.68
CA ASP A 87 10.81 14.03 -20.36
C ASP A 87 10.11 14.84 -19.25
N THR A 88 9.61 16.04 -19.55
CA THR A 88 8.83 16.86 -18.61
C THR A 88 7.45 16.27 -18.36
N ALA A 89 6.77 15.76 -19.39
CA ALA A 89 5.48 15.08 -19.24
C ALA A 89 5.60 13.79 -18.40
N LEU A 90 6.69 13.04 -18.58
CA LEU A 90 6.99 11.85 -17.76
C LEU A 90 7.30 12.22 -16.30
N ALA A 91 8.01 13.32 -16.05
CA ALA A 91 8.28 13.81 -14.71
C ALA A 91 7.01 14.27 -13.99
N GLU A 92 6.15 15.04 -14.66
CA GLU A 92 4.85 15.49 -14.13
C GLU A 92 3.95 14.30 -13.81
N ARG A 93 3.85 13.32 -14.71
CA ARG A 93 3.05 12.10 -14.46
C ARG A 93 3.54 11.35 -13.22
N ARG A 94 4.86 11.19 -13.06
CA ARG A 94 5.44 10.55 -11.86
C ARG A 94 5.14 11.34 -10.59
N GLN A 95 5.21 12.67 -10.64
CA GLN A 95 4.85 13.51 -9.50
C GLN A 95 3.38 13.34 -9.10
N LEU A 96 2.46 13.33 -10.07
CA LEU A 96 1.04 13.13 -9.80
C LEU A 96 0.74 11.75 -9.21
N ILE A 97 1.42 10.69 -9.68
CA ILE A 97 1.31 9.35 -9.08
C ILE A 97 1.82 9.39 -7.64
N ASN A 98 2.95 10.05 -7.38
CA ASN A 98 3.51 10.18 -6.05
C ASN A 98 2.57 10.89 -5.07
N VAL A 99 1.90 11.95 -5.50
CA VAL A 99 0.86 12.65 -4.73
C VAL A 99 -0.32 11.71 -4.47
N ALA A 100 -0.89 11.14 -5.53
CA ALA A 100 -2.10 10.33 -5.43
C ALA A 100 -1.87 9.05 -4.60
N TYR A 101 -0.72 8.41 -4.71
CA TYR A 101 -0.36 7.23 -3.91
C TYR A 101 -0.25 7.57 -2.42
N ARG A 102 0.41 8.68 -2.05
CA ARG A 102 0.50 9.11 -0.64
C ARG A 102 -0.87 9.46 -0.07
N LEU A 103 -1.79 9.96 -0.90
CA LEU A 103 -3.16 10.23 -0.48
C LEU A 103 -3.94 8.92 -0.31
N LEU A 104 -3.90 8.02 -1.29
CA LEU A 104 -4.83 6.88 -1.37
C LEU A 104 -4.32 5.61 -0.70
N GLY A 105 -3.00 5.38 -0.71
CA GLY A 105 -2.36 4.16 -0.24
C GLY A 105 -2.56 2.96 -1.18
N SER A 106 -2.92 3.20 -2.44
CA SER A 106 -2.94 2.19 -3.50
C SER A 106 -2.39 2.80 -4.78
N LEU A 107 -1.47 2.07 -5.44
CA LEU A 107 -0.88 2.48 -6.68
C LEU A 107 -1.88 2.40 -7.83
N ALA A 108 -2.68 1.33 -7.89
CA ALA A 108 -3.73 1.20 -8.89
C ALA A 108 -4.72 2.38 -8.83
N GLU A 109 -5.21 2.74 -7.63
CA GLU A 109 -6.09 3.91 -7.48
C GLU A 109 -5.36 5.22 -7.85
N ALA A 110 -4.06 5.34 -7.55
CA ALA A 110 -3.26 6.50 -7.92
C ALA A 110 -3.11 6.64 -9.44
N GLU A 111 -2.79 5.55 -10.15
CA GLU A 111 -2.67 5.54 -11.60
C GLU A 111 -3.99 5.91 -12.28
N ASP A 112 -5.11 5.40 -11.78
CA ASP A 112 -6.43 5.74 -12.30
C ASP A 112 -6.77 7.23 -12.10
N VAL A 113 -6.41 7.82 -10.96
CA VAL A 113 -6.56 9.27 -10.73
C VAL A 113 -5.77 10.07 -11.75
N VAL A 114 -4.53 9.68 -12.01
CA VAL A 114 -3.68 10.37 -12.97
C VAL A 114 -4.23 10.23 -14.38
N GLN A 115 -4.70 9.05 -14.77
CA GLN A 115 -5.36 8.84 -16.07
C GLN A 115 -6.60 9.73 -16.23
N GLU A 116 -7.49 9.76 -15.24
CA GLU A 116 -8.68 10.62 -15.24
C GLU A 116 -8.30 12.11 -15.30
N THR A 117 -7.23 12.51 -14.61
CA THR A 117 -6.74 13.89 -14.60
C THR A 117 -6.28 14.32 -16.00
N TYR A 118 -5.48 13.50 -16.69
CA TYR A 118 -5.08 13.77 -18.06
C TYR A 118 -6.25 13.70 -19.05
N ALA A 119 -7.21 12.78 -18.84
CA ALA A 119 -8.41 12.73 -19.66
C ALA A 119 -9.19 14.06 -19.60
N ARG A 120 -9.32 14.67 -18.41
CA ARG A 120 -9.93 15.99 -18.25
C ARG A 120 -9.10 17.09 -18.91
N TRP A 121 -7.78 17.03 -18.83
CA TRP A 121 -6.89 17.98 -19.51
C TRP A 121 -7.09 17.97 -21.02
N TYR A 122 -7.07 16.78 -21.63
CA TYR A 122 -7.20 16.65 -23.08
C TYR A 122 -8.63 16.89 -23.59
N ALA A 123 -9.65 16.71 -22.76
CA ALA A 123 -11.03 17.05 -23.09
C ALA A 123 -11.31 18.56 -23.13
N MET A 124 -10.46 19.41 -22.53
CA MET A 124 -10.61 20.86 -22.63
C MET A 124 -10.34 21.36 -24.05
N SER A 125 -11.06 22.41 -24.45
CA SER A 125 -10.77 23.11 -25.72
C SER A 125 -9.39 23.76 -25.66
N GLU A 126 -8.77 23.96 -26.82
CA GLU A 126 -7.46 24.61 -26.90
C GLU A 126 -7.44 26.03 -26.28
N PRO A 127 -8.45 26.89 -26.49
CA PRO A 127 -8.51 28.18 -25.80
C PRO A 127 -8.61 28.06 -24.28
N ALA A 128 -9.38 27.08 -23.77
CA ALA A 128 -9.51 26.85 -22.34
C ALA A 128 -8.18 26.37 -21.73
N ARG A 129 -7.43 25.51 -22.43
CA ARG A 129 -6.08 25.11 -22.01
C ARG A 129 -5.10 26.27 -22.05
N ALA A 130 -5.12 27.08 -23.10
CA ALA A 130 -4.24 28.24 -23.24
C ALA A 130 -4.48 29.30 -22.16
N GLY A 131 -5.70 29.36 -21.61
CA GLY A 131 -6.04 30.23 -20.48
C GLY A 131 -5.48 29.77 -19.12
N ILE A 132 -4.94 28.55 -19.02
CA ILE A 132 -4.37 28.02 -17.77
C ILE A 132 -2.91 28.43 -17.66
N ALA A 133 -2.63 29.33 -16.72
CA ALA A 133 -1.28 29.88 -16.51
C ALA A 133 -0.24 28.82 -16.10
N SER A 134 -0.65 27.78 -15.35
CA SER A 134 0.22 26.69 -14.93
C SER A 134 -0.48 25.34 -15.09
N PRO A 135 -0.16 24.58 -16.16
CA PRO A 135 -0.69 23.23 -16.36
C PRO A 135 -0.42 22.29 -15.19
N GLY A 136 0.81 22.28 -14.66
CA GLY A 136 1.17 21.42 -13.53
C GLY A 136 0.38 21.70 -12.25
N ALA A 137 0.14 22.98 -11.92
CA ALA A 137 -0.69 23.37 -10.78
C ALA A 137 -2.16 22.94 -10.97
N TRP A 138 -2.68 23.09 -12.20
CA TRP A 138 -4.02 22.64 -12.55
C TRP A 138 -4.16 21.11 -12.42
N LEU A 139 -3.20 20.34 -12.97
CA LEU A 139 -3.21 18.88 -12.91
C LEU A 139 -3.17 18.39 -11.46
N THR A 140 -2.31 18.98 -10.62
CA THR A 140 -2.21 18.60 -9.20
C THR A 140 -3.48 18.94 -8.43
N THR A 141 -4.10 20.09 -8.71
CA THR A 141 -5.38 20.49 -8.12
C THR A 141 -6.49 19.49 -8.48
N VAL A 142 -6.59 19.13 -9.76
CA VAL A 142 -7.61 18.17 -10.23
C VAL A 142 -7.37 16.79 -9.64
N ALA A 143 -6.15 16.26 -9.70
CA ALA A 143 -5.79 14.97 -9.13
C ALA A 143 -6.10 14.93 -7.61
N SER A 144 -5.76 15.98 -6.88
CA SER A 144 -5.99 16.07 -5.43
C SER A 144 -7.48 16.14 -5.08
N ARG A 145 -8.29 16.86 -5.86
CA ARG A 145 -9.76 16.88 -5.71
C ARG A 145 -10.37 15.51 -5.98
N ILE A 146 -9.90 14.79 -7.00
CA ILE A 146 -10.34 13.42 -7.26
C ILE A 146 -9.96 12.51 -6.08
N CYS A 147 -8.72 12.60 -5.58
CA CYS A 147 -8.27 11.85 -4.41
C CYS A 147 -9.13 12.13 -3.18
N LEU A 148 -9.44 13.40 -2.90
CA LEU A 148 -10.28 13.79 -1.76
C LEU A 148 -11.66 13.11 -1.81
N ASN A 149 -12.29 13.08 -2.99
CA ASN A 149 -13.57 12.42 -3.21
C ASN A 149 -13.45 10.89 -3.06
N LEU A 150 -12.39 10.29 -3.60
CA LEU A 150 -12.14 8.86 -3.48
C LEU A 150 -11.89 8.45 -2.03
N LEU A 151 -11.20 9.26 -1.24
CA LEU A 151 -10.92 9.00 0.18
C LEU A 151 -12.20 8.89 1.02
N GLY A 152 -13.22 9.71 0.74
CA GLY A 152 -14.52 9.59 1.39
C GLY A 152 -15.17 8.23 1.13
N SER A 153 -15.08 7.75 -0.11
CA SER A 153 -15.62 6.43 -0.49
C SER A 153 -14.75 5.26 -0.01
N ALA A 154 -13.43 5.44 -0.02
CA ALA A 154 -12.46 4.43 0.41
C ALA A 154 -12.65 4.06 1.88
N ARG A 155 -12.91 5.02 2.76
CA ARG A 155 -13.22 4.76 4.17
C ARG A 155 -14.39 3.78 4.34
N MET A 156 -15.50 4.03 3.65
CA MET A 156 -16.67 3.15 3.67
C MET A 156 -16.37 1.75 3.09
N ARG A 157 -15.50 1.65 2.07
CA ARG A 157 -15.06 0.35 1.53
C ARG A 157 -14.18 -0.40 2.52
N ARG A 158 -13.27 0.30 3.21
CA ARG A 158 -12.34 -0.26 4.20
C ARG A 158 -13.07 -0.81 5.42
N GLU A 159 -14.16 -0.18 5.84
CA GLU A 159 -15.04 -0.72 6.90
C GLU A 159 -15.67 -2.08 6.54
N ARG A 160 -15.81 -2.38 5.25
CA ARG A 160 -16.35 -3.66 4.75
C ARG A 160 -15.25 -4.59 4.21
N TYR A 161 -13.99 -4.24 4.45
CA TYR A 161 -12.85 -5.02 4.00
C TYR A 161 -12.72 -6.32 4.79
N VAL A 162 -12.31 -7.40 4.12
CA VAL A 162 -12.08 -8.68 4.80
C VAL A 162 -10.67 -8.65 5.42
N GLY A 163 -10.62 -8.55 6.74
CA GLY A 163 -9.39 -8.38 7.52
C GLY A 163 -8.98 -6.91 7.64
N ASP A 164 -7.75 -6.67 8.10
CA ASP A 164 -7.22 -5.32 8.26
C ASP A 164 -6.71 -4.77 6.92
N TRP A 165 -7.10 -3.54 6.60
CA TRP A 165 -6.57 -2.83 5.43
C TRP A 165 -5.16 -2.31 5.73
N ILE A 166 -4.18 -2.72 4.91
CA ILE A 166 -2.83 -2.17 4.93
C ILE A 166 -2.57 -1.46 3.59
N PRO A 167 -2.01 -0.25 3.54
CA PRO A 167 -1.61 0.38 2.28
C PRO A 167 -0.76 -0.53 1.38
N GLU A 168 -0.94 -0.41 0.07
CA GLU A 168 -0.23 -1.22 -0.92
C GLU A 168 1.28 -1.02 -0.79
N PRO A 169 2.06 -2.07 -0.48
CA PRO A 169 3.50 -1.96 -0.34
C PRO A 169 4.14 -1.86 -1.71
N LEU A 170 5.09 -0.94 -1.87
CA LEU A 170 5.80 -0.74 -3.14
C LEU A 170 7.30 -0.99 -3.00
N PRO A 171 7.95 -1.59 -4.00
CA PRO A 171 9.40 -1.58 -4.11
C PRO A 171 9.89 -0.19 -4.57
N ASP A 172 11.11 0.19 -4.21
CA ASP A 172 11.67 1.53 -4.46
C ASP A 172 11.66 1.94 -5.94
N THR A 173 11.72 0.99 -6.85
CA THR A 173 11.80 1.22 -8.29
C THR A 173 10.53 1.81 -8.89
N VAL A 174 9.39 1.76 -8.20
CA VAL A 174 8.07 2.06 -8.78
C VAL A 174 7.72 3.54 -8.72
N LEU A 175 8.07 4.24 -7.64
CA LEU A 175 7.73 5.64 -7.48
C LEU A 175 8.83 6.61 -7.96
N GLY A 176 10.05 6.11 -8.16
CA GLY A 176 11.23 6.89 -8.53
C GLY A 176 11.64 7.91 -7.47
N GLU A 177 12.84 8.50 -7.59
CA GLU A 177 13.23 9.60 -6.71
C GLU A 177 12.36 10.85 -6.99
N PRO A 178 11.98 11.63 -5.96
CA PRO A 178 11.28 12.89 -6.16
C PRO A 178 12.14 13.84 -7.02
N GLY A 179 11.75 14.03 -8.27
CA GLY A 179 12.41 14.95 -9.19
C GLY A 179 12.21 16.39 -8.74
N GLY A 180 13.26 17.00 -8.17
CA GLY A 180 13.31 18.41 -7.81
C GLY A 180 14.68 18.77 -7.22
N ALA A 181 15.11 20.02 -7.44
CA ALA A 181 16.23 20.63 -6.73
C ALA A 181 15.82 20.85 -5.26
N VAL A 182 15.83 19.77 -4.50
CA VAL A 182 15.60 19.75 -3.06
C VAL A 182 16.96 19.83 -2.37
N ASP A 183 17.09 20.71 -1.39
CA ASP A 183 18.25 20.81 -0.51
C ASP A 183 18.61 19.40 0.05
N PRO A 184 19.88 18.97 0.01
CA PRO A 184 20.32 17.71 0.63
C PRO A 184 19.83 17.48 2.06
N ALA A 185 19.61 18.54 2.86
CA ALA A 185 19.06 18.42 4.21
C ALA A 185 17.56 18.06 4.23
N ASP A 186 16.79 18.52 3.23
CA ASP A 186 15.35 18.25 3.08
C ASP A 186 15.07 16.92 2.36
N ARG A 187 16.03 16.41 1.57
CA ARG A 187 15.98 15.05 0.99
C ARG A 187 15.92 13.97 2.06
N VAL A 188 16.62 14.17 3.18
CA VAL A 188 16.61 13.24 4.31
C VAL A 188 15.21 13.17 4.97
N SER A 189 14.46 14.28 5.03
CA SER A 189 13.10 14.27 5.62
C SER A 189 12.02 13.74 4.67
N LEU A 190 12.24 13.83 3.35
CA LEU A 190 11.27 13.47 2.32
C LEU A 190 11.47 12.04 1.77
N ASP A 191 12.69 11.49 1.72
CA ASP A 191 12.89 10.07 1.39
C ASP A 191 12.57 9.15 2.58
N GLU A 192 12.70 9.64 3.82
CA GLU A 192 12.12 8.98 5.01
C GLU A 192 10.57 9.10 5.08
N SER A 193 9.94 9.88 4.19
CA SER A 193 8.55 10.33 4.35
C SER A 193 7.48 9.34 3.93
N VAL A 194 7.79 8.24 3.22
CA VAL A 194 6.76 7.26 2.81
C VAL A 194 7.08 5.85 3.26
N ASN A 195 7.54 5.68 4.48
CA ASN A 195 7.57 4.34 5.07
C ASN A 195 6.15 3.82 5.35
N MET A 196 6.03 2.50 5.50
CA MET A 196 4.72 1.86 5.74
C MET A 196 3.99 2.45 6.96
N ALA A 197 4.72 2.73 8.04
CA ALA A 197 4.18 3.34 9.25
C ALA A 197 3.47 4.67 8.96
N PHE A 198 4.06 5.52 8.12
CA PHE A 198 3.45 6.77 7.69
C PHE A 198 2.13 6.54 6.96
N LEU A 199 2.12 5.67 5.94
CA LEU A 199 0.94 5.40 5.14
C LEU A 199 -0.20 4.82 5.98
N VAL A 200 0.12 3.95 6.95
CA VAL A 200 -0.86 3.38 7.88
C VAL A 200 -1.46 4.47 8.78
N VAL A 201 -0.64 5.39 9.30
CA VAL A 201 -1.16 6.50 10.13
C VAL A 201 -2.01 7.48 9.32
N LEU A 202 -1.64 7.77 8.06
CA LEU A 202 -2.50 8.54 7.16
C LEU A 202 -3.86 7.86 6.99
N ASP A 203 -3.90 6.52 7.00
CA ASP A 203 -5.14 5.80 6.77
C ASP A 203 -6.22 6.12 7.82
N ALA A 204 -5.80 6.34 9.06
CA ALA A 204 -6.66 6.69 10.18
C ALA A 204 -7.16 8.15 10.16
N MET A 205 -6.63 9.02 9.29
CA MET A 205 -7.04 10.43 9.20
C MET A 205 -8.34 10.61 8.42
N THR A 206 -9.05 11.72 8.69
CA THR A 206 -10.14 12.13 7.80
C THR A 206 -9.60 12.51 6.41
N PRO A 207 -10.42 12.40 5.33
CA PRO A 207 -9.99 12.76 3.98
C PRO A 207 -9.39 14.18 3.88
N ALA A 208 -10.04 15.16 4.53
CA ALA A 208 -9.60 16.54 4.50
C ALA A 208 -8.31 16.79 5.30
N GLU A 209 -8.12 16.12 6.44
CA GLU A 209 -6.85 16.17 7.19
C GLU A 209 -5.70 15.62 6.35
N ARG A 210 -5.90 14.45 5.72
CA ARG A 210 -4.88 13.80 4.89
C ARG A 210 -4.47 14.68 3.71
N VAL A 211 -5.43 15.23 2.98
CA VAL A 211 -5.15 16.11 1.84
C VAL A 211 -4.45 17.39 2.28
N ALA A 212 -4.94 18.03 3.35
CA ALA A 212 -4.33 19.27 3.84
C ALA A 212 -2.88 19.06 4.28
N PHE A 213 -2.62 17.98 5.00
CA PHE A 213 -1.28 17.64 5.46
C PHE A 213 -0.35 17.25 4.31
N ILE A 214 -0.75 16.33 3.42
CA ILE A 214 0.13 15.87 2.35
C ILE A 214 0.50 17.01 1.40
N LEU A 215 -0.47 17.81 0.95
CA LEU A 215 -0.17 18.90 0.02
C LEU A 215 0.70 19.99 0.65
N HIS A 216 0.46 20.34 1.91
CA HIS A 216 1.23 21.40 2.56
C HIS A 216 2.59 20.91 3.10
N ASP A 217 2.61 19.83 3.87
CA ASP A 217 3.80 19.38 4.59
C ASP A 217 4.77 18.61 3.68
N VAL A 218 4.26 17.81 2.74
CA VAL A 218 5.09 16.98 1.84
C VAL A 218 5.36 17.71 0.53
N PHE A 219 4.33 18.33 -0.07
CA PHE A 219 4.44 18.98 -1.37
C PHE A 219 4.56 20.51 -1.33
N ARG A 220 4.62 21.11 -0.13
CA ARG A 220 4.90 22.54 0.10
C ARG A 220 3.89 23.53 -0.52
N TYR A 221 2.67 23.09 -0.83
CA TYR A 221 1.60 23.99 -1.24
C TYR A 221 1.21 24.95 -0.11
N SER A 222 0.86 26.18 -0.45
CA SER A 222 0.33 27.14 0.50
C SER A 222 -1.05 26.72 1.01
N PHE A 223 -1.45 27.16 2.20
CA PHE A 223 -2.80 26.91 2.70
C PHE A 223 -3.91 27.58 1.89
N VAL A 224 -3.56 28.55 1.03
CA VAL A 224 -4.48 29.17 0.07
C VAL A 224 -4.80 28.18 -1.05
N GLU A 225 -3.78 27.59 -1.66
CA GLU A 225 -3.97 26.58 -2.72
C GLU A 225 -4.65 25.32 -2.18
N VAL A 226 -4.30 24.89 -0.97
CA VAL A 226 -4.95 23.75 -0.30
C VAL A 226 -6.43 24.03 -0.01
N ALA A 227 -6.76 25.26 0.37
CA ALA A 227 -8.15 25.68 0.62
C ALA A 227 -9.03 25.52 -0.62
N ASP A 228 -8.52 25.86 -1.80
CA ASP A 228 -9.22 25.70 -3.08
C ASP A 228 -9.48 24.23 -3.42
N ILE A 229 -8.58 23.32 -3.02
CA ILE A 229 -8.73 21.88 -3.23
C ILE A 229 -9.73 21.27 -2.24
N VAL A 230 -9.60 21.62 -0.96
CA VAL A 230 -10.40 21.02 0.12
C VAL A 230 -11.80 21.66 0.23
N GLY A 231 -12.01 22.84 -0.35
CA GLY A 231 -13.28 23.58 -0.26
C GLY A 231 -13.50 24.17 1.13
N ARG A 232 -12.44 24.67 1.78
CA ARG A 232 -12.46 25.25 3.14
C ARG A 232 -11.62 26.51 3.21
N SER A 233 -11.73 27.28 4.29
CA SER A 233 -10.86 28.46 4.47
C SER A 233 -9.40 28.06 4.75
N PRO A 234 -8.40 28.90 4.40
CA PRO A 234 -6.99 28.62 4.70
C PRO A 234 -6.72 28.41 6.20
N ALA A 235 -7.47 29.08 7.07
CA ALA A 235 -7.40 28.90 8.51
C ALA A 235 -7.91 27.51 8.96
N ALA A 236 -8.97 26.99 8.33
CA ALA A 236 -9.45 25.64 8.58
C ALA A 236 -8.43 24.59 8.10
N CYS A 237 -7.82 24.80 6.93
CA CYS A 237 -6.76 23.92 6.42
C CYS A 237 -5.54 23.86 7.36
N ARG A 238 -5.14 25.00 7.95
CA ARG A 238 -4.10 25.05 8.99
C ARG A 238 -4.42 24.17 10.20
N LYS A 239 -5.66 24.24 10.69
CA LYS A 239 -6.11 23.40 11.81
C LYS A 239 -6.10 21.91 11.45
N LEU A 240 -6.54 21.56 10.24
CA LEU A 240 -6.51 20.18 9.73
C LEU A 240 -5.07 19.63 9.66
N ALA A 241 -4.13 20.39 9.09
CA ALA A 241 -2.73 19.98 9.03
C ALA A 241 -2.10 19.86 10.44
N SER A 242 -2.43 20.77 11.36
CA SER A 242 -1.98 20.69 12.75
C SER A 242 -2.50 19.43 13.46
N SER A 243 -3.78 19.08 13.26
CA SER A 243 -4.38 17.84 13.78
C SER A 243 -3.66 16.60 13.24
N ALA A 244 -3.38 16.59 11.93
CA ALA A 244 -2.63 15.51 11.27
C ALA A 244 -1.22 15.34 11.85
N ARG A 245 -0.48 16.43 12.06
CA ARG A 245 0.85 16.41 12.71
C ARG A 245 0.80 15.87 14.12
N HIS A 246 -0.19 16.29 14.91
CA HIS A 246 -0.35 15.80 16.27
C HIS A 246 -0.55 14.28 16.27
N ARG A 247 -1.41 13.76 15.39
CA ARG A 247 -1.64 12.31 15.23
C ARG A 247 -0.36 11.56 14.85
N LEU A 248 0.41 12.10 13.89
CA LEU A 248 1.69 11.52 13.49
C LEU A 248 2.71 11.52 14.64
N GLY A 249 2.79 12.62 15.40
CA GLY A 249 3.67 12.74 16.56
C GLY A 249 3.30 11.77 17.69
N THR A 250 2.01 11.54 17.94
CA THR A 250 1.57 10.56 18.94
C THR A 250 1.76 9.11 18.50
N ALA A 251 1.76 8.83 17.19
CA ALA A 251 1.89 7.48 16.65
C ALA A 251 3.35 7.04 16.44
N ARG A 252 4.26 7.99 16.16
CA ARG A 252 5.68 7.70 15.92
C ARG A 252 6.50 7.80 17.21
N ALA A 253 7.08 6.67 17.61
CA ALA A 253 8.35 6.72 18.33
C ALA A 253 9.44 7.21 17.36
N THR A 254 10.56 7.72 17.89
CA THR A 254 11.69 8.15 17.06
C THR A 254 12.14 6.98 16.18
N PRO A 255 12.08 7.12 14.84
CA PRO A 255 12.50 6.05 13.94
C PRO A 255 13.96 5.68 14.18
N ALA A 256 14.28 4.38 14.12
CA ALA A 256 15.67 3.96 14.13
C ALA A 256 16.40 4.48 12.87
N PRO A 257 17.69 4.88 12.96
CA PRO A 257 18.49 5.22 11.78
C PRO A 257 18.46 4.09 10.75
N ALA A 258 18.47 4.41 9.45
CA ALA A 258 18.30 3.44 8.36
C ALA A 258 19.24 2.22 8.48
N ALA A 259 20.52 2.43 8.82
CA ALA A 259 21.49 1.36 9.02
C ALA A 259 21.11 0.43 10.20
N ARG A 260 20.57 1.00 11.28
CA ARG A 260 20.10 0.23 12.44
C ARG A 260 18.83 -0.54 12.12
N HIS A 261 17.87 0.09 11.44
CA HIS A 261 16.67 -0.58 10.94
C HIS A 261 17.05 -1.80 10.09
N ALA A 262 17.96 -1.63 9.12
CA ALA A 262 18.43 -2.73 8.27
C ALA A 262 19.09 -3.86 9.08
N ALA A 263 19.87 -3.53 10.13
CA ALA A 263 20.47 -4.53 11.00
C ALA A 263 19.42 -5.32 11.79
N VAL A 264 18.42 -4.65 12.37
CA VAL A 264 17.32 -5.30 13.11
C VAL A 264 16.51 -6.23 12.19
N VAL A 265 16.17 -5.79 10.98
CA VAL A 265 15.45 -6.62 10.00
C VAL A 265 16.27 -7.84 9.57
N ARG A 266 17.59 -7.69 9.38
CA ARG A 266 18.50 -8.82 9.13
C ARG A 266 18.52 -9.81 10.28
N SER A 267 18.70 -9.34 11.51
CA SER A 267 18.71 -10.18 12.70
C SER A 267 17.38 -10.91 12.88
N PHE A 268 16.26 -10.23 12.61
CA PHE A 268 14.93 -10.84 12.65
C PHE A 268 14.80 -11.96 11.62
N ARG A 269 15.24 -11.72 10.37
CA ARG A 269 15.27 -12.76 9.33
C ARG A 269 16.11 -13.97 9.75
N GLN A 270 17.32 -13.74 10.26
CA GLN A 270 18.23 -14.81 10.68
C GLN A 270 17.64 -15.63 11.83
N ALA A 271 17.10 -14.96 12.86
CA ALA A 271 16.43 -15.63 13.98
C ALA A 271 15.20 -16.42 13.52
N TRP A 272 14.41 -15.86 12.58
CA TRP A 272 13.25 -16.55 12.03
C TRP A 272 13.63 -17.79 11.21
N GLU A 273 14.66 -17.71 10.37
CA GLU A 273 15.19 -18.84 9.59
C GLU A 273 15.80 -19.92 10.51
N ALA A 274 16.46 -19.53 11.60
CA ALA A 274 17.03 -20.42 12.60
C ALA A 274 16.00 -20.98 13.60
N GLN A 275 14.76 -20.49 13.56
CA GLN A 275 13.70 -20.83 14.52
C GLN A 275 14.09 -20.51 15.98
N ASP A 276 14.94 -19.48 16.15
CA ASP A 276 15.45 -19.04 17.44
C ASP A 276 14.46 -18.08 18.10
N ILE A 277 13.65 -18.64 19.01
CA ILE A 277 12.60 -17.88 19.71
C ILE A 277 13.18 -16.81 20.64
N ASP A 278 14.33 -17.07 21.27
CA ASP A 278 14.93 -16.14 22.24
C ASP A 278 15.52 -14.93 21.51
N ALA A 279 16.16 -15.16 20.36
CA ALA A 279 16.59 -14.07 19.50
C ALA A 279 15.42 -13.24 18.96
N LEU A 280 14.30 -13.87 18.57
CA LEU A 280 13.08 -13.15 18.15
C LEU A 280 12.50 -12.30 19.29
N LEU A 281 12.41 -12.84 20.50
CA LEU A 281 11.97 -12.11 21.70
C LEU A 281 12.86 -10.90 22.01
N GLY A 282 14.17 -11.03 21.81
CA GLY A 282 15.14 -9.95 21.98
C GLY A 282 14.90 -8.77 21.02
N LEU A 283 14.37 -9.03 19.83
CA LEU A 283 14.15 -8.05 18.76
C LEU A 283 12.74 -7.44 18.77
N LEU A 284 11.78 -8.03 19.47
CA LEU A 284 10.39 -7.56 19.51
C LEU A 284 10.16 -6.64 20.72
N ASP A 285 9.40 -5.57 20.51
CA ASP A 285 8.85 -4.80 21.62
C ASP A 285 7.84 -5.66 22.40
N PRO A 286 7.80 -5.60 23.75
CA PRO A 286 6.80 -6.33 24.52
C PRO A 286 5.35 -6.00 24.11
N ALA A 287 5.09 -4.79 23.63
CA ALA A 287 3.81 -4.34 23.11
C ALA A 287 3.75 -4.34 21.57
N ALA A 288 4.64 -5.09 20.90
CA ALA A 288 4.66 -5.16 19.44
C ALA A 288 3.33 -5.68 18.87
N VAL A 289 2.96 -5.22 17.67
CA VAL A 289 1.74 -5.64 16.99
C VAL A 289 2.06 -6.12 15.58
N ALA A 290 1.64 -7.33 15.24
CA ALA A 290 1.67 -7.83 13.87
C ALA A 290 0.27 -7.80 13.25
N THR A 291 0.13 -7.17 12.09
CA THR A 291 -1.13 -7.02 11.35
C THR A 291 -0.98 -7.62 9.96
N ALA A 292 -2.02 -8.28 9.46
CA ALA A 292 -1.96 -8.88 8.13
C ALA A 292 -3.13 -8.46 7.23
N ASP A 293 -2.80 -8.28 5.96
CA ASP A 293 -3.75 -8.00 4.89
C ASP A 293 -3.68 -9.11 3.85
N SER A 294 -4.77 -9.86 3.70
CA SER A 294 -4.94 -10.81 2.59
C SER A 294 -5.99 -10.39 1.57
N GLY A 295 -6.77 -9.35 1.85
CA GLY A 295 -7.96 -8.98 1.08
C GLY A 295 -8.97 -10.11 0.88
N GLY A 296 -8.98 -11.12 1.76
CA GLY A 296 -9.80 -12.33 1.62
C GLY A 296 -9.29 -13.33 0.57
N ASN A 297 -8.18 -13.05 -0.10
CA ASN A 297 -7.65 -13.82 -1.23
C ASN A 297 -6.44 -14.70 -0.85
N ALA A 298 -5.98 -14.63 0.40
CA ALA A 298 -4.91 -15.46 0.92
C ALA A 298 -5.16 -15.81 2.40
N VAL A 299 -4.62 -16.94 2.85
CA VAL A 299 -4.75 -17.37 4.24
C VAL A 299 -3.82 -16.52 5.12
N THR A 300 -4.34 -15.86 6.16
CA THR A 300 -3.54 -15.10 7.12
C THR A 300 -4.24 -15.03 8.48
N PHE A 301 -3.55 -14.58 9.52
CA PHE A 301 -4.17 -14.34 10.82
C PHE A 301 -5.18 -13.21 10.67
N ARG A 302 -6.41 -13.41 11.18
CA ARG A 302 -7.54 -12.50 10.91
C ARG A 302 -7.54 -11.27 11.80
N HIS A 303 -6.94 -11.36 12.98
CA HIS A 303 -6.84 -10.28 13.94
C HIS A 303 -5.37 -10.01 14.22
N PRO A 304 -5.01 -8.76 14.57
CA PRO A 304 -3.65 -8.43 14.95
C PRO A 304 -3.14 -9.32 16.08
N ILE A 305 -1.89 -9.76 15.97
CA ILE A 305 -1.20 -10.46 17.06
C ILE A 305 -0.52 -9.38 17.89
N GLU A 306 -0.99 -9.19 19.12
CA GLU A 306 -0.42 -8.22 20.06
C GLU A 306 0.56 -8.91 21.00
N GLY A 307 1.67 -8.27 21.33
CA GLY A 307 2.66 -8.80 22.26
C GLY A 307 3.83 -9.50 21.55
N GLY A 308 5.05 -9.09 21.90
CA GLY A 308 6.27 -9.64 21.32
C GLY A 308 6.43 -11.15 21.52
N ASP A 309 5.93 -11.69 22.64
CA ASP A 309 5.99 -13.12 22.92
C ASP A 309 5.07 -13.94 22.01
N ARG A 310 3.84 -13.47 21.79
CA ARG A 310 2.87 -14.11 20.90
C ARG A 310 3.35 -14.05 19.45
N ILE A 311 3.91 -12.91 19.04
CA ILE A 311 4.51 -12.74 17.72
C ILE A 311 5.69 -13.71 17.52
N ALA A 312 6.64 -13.79 18.47
CA ALA A 312 7.80 -14.68 18.35
C ALA A 312 7.37 -16.14 18.17
N ARG A 313 6.42 -16.62 18.99
CA ARG A 313 5.88 -17.99 18.88
C ARG A 313 5.19 -18.23 17.53
N ALA A 314 4.39 -17.28 17.07
CA ALA A 314 3.71 -17.37 15.78
C ALA A 314 4.71 -17.49 14.62
N TRP A 315 5.80 -16.71 14.64
CA TRP A 315 6.83 -16.74 13.60
C TRP A 315 7.61 -18.07 13.58
N VAL A 316 7.98 -18.62 14.74
CA VAL A 316 8.60 -19.95 14.83
C VAL A 316 7.69 -21.02 14.23
N GLU A 317 6.39 -20.97 14.53
CA GLU A 317 5.44 -21.93 13.99
C GLU A 317 5.26 -21.80 12.47
N LEU A 318 5.23 -20.56 11.96
CA LEU A 318 5.24 -20.30 10.51
C LEU A 318 6.50 -20.82 9.83
N ALA A 319 7.67 -20.71 10.47
CA ALA A 319 8.92 -21.27 9.95
C ALA A 319 8.89 -22.80 9.89
N ARG A 320 8.32 -23.47 10.90
CA ARG A 320 8.18 -24.95 10.92
C ARG A 320 7.29 -25.48 9.81
N ARG A 321 6.28 -24.72 9.40
CA ARG A 321 5.33 -25.09 8.35
C ARG A 321 5.66 -24.46 7.00
N ARG A 322 6.86 -23.89 6.88
CA ARG A 322 7.29 -23.22 5.66
C ARG A 322 7.36 -24.24 4.51
N ASP A 323 6.71 -23.88 3.42
CA ASP A 323 6.72 -24.66 2.18
C ASP A 323 8.17 -24.69 1.62
N PRO A 324 8.74 -25.88 1.34
CA PRO A 324 10.09 -26.02 0.79
C PRO A 324 10.36 -25.19 -0.48
N GLY A 325 9.31 -24.83 -1.24
CA GLY A 325 9.42 -24.00 -2.43
C GLY A 325 9.50 -22.48 -2.17
N THR A 326 9.62 -22.04 -0.92
CA THR A 326 9.67 -20.61 -0.59
C THR A 326 11.04 -20.11 -0.19
N THR A 327 11.43 -18.94 -0.67
CA THR A 327 12.67 -18.23 -0.28
C THR A 327 12.34 -16.91 0.39
N LEU A 328 13.17 -16.50 1.36
CA LEU A 328 12.97 -15.28 2.15
C LEU A 328 14.10 -14.34 1.80
N HIS A 329 13.76 -13.12 1.39
CA HIS A 329 14.72 -12.14 0.88
C HIS A 329 14.55 -10.80 1.57
N GLU A 330 15.67 -10.13 1.81
CA GLU A 330 15.66 -8.72 2.15
C GLU A 330 15.41 -7.87 0.90
N ARG A 331 14.51 -6.90 1.06
CA ARG A 331 14.12 -5.92 0.04
C ARG A 331 13.79 -4.61 0.71
N THR A 332 13.95 -3.52 -0.01
CA THR A 332 13.32 -2.28 0.43
C THR A 332 11.82 -2.34 0.16
N VAL A 333 11.04 -1.98 1.17
CA VAL A 333 9.60 -1.83 1.13
C VAL A 333 9.31 -0.38 1.49
N ASN A 334 8.76 0.39 0.56
CA ASN A 334 8.38 1.77 0.82
C ASN A 334 9.56 2.64 1.32
N GLY A 335 10.74 2.48 0.72
CA GLY A 335 11.96 3.19 1.12
C GLY A 335 12.63 2.70 2.41
N ALA A 336 12.06 1.71 3.11
CA ALA A 336 12.63 1.15 4.34
C ALA A 336 13.01 -0.34 4.18
N PRO A 337 14.05 -0.83 4.89
CA PRO A 337 14.36 -2.26 4.92
C PRO A 337 13.16 -3.12 5.34
N GLY A 338 12.89 -4.17 4.57
CA GLY A 338 11.83 -5.13 4.82
C GLY A 338 12.17 -6.52 4.28
N LEU A 339 11.19 -7.43 4.33
CA LEU A 339 11.36 -8.80 3.85
C LEU A 339 10.30 -9.14 2.82
N VAL A 340 10.63 -10.05 1.91
CA VAL A 340 9.68 -10.64 0.97
C VAL A 340 9.82 -12.15 0.94
N VAL A 341 8.70 -12.84 0.81
CA VAL A 341 8.67 -14.28 0.54
C VAL A 341 8.37 -14.49 -0.93
N GLU A 342 9.29 -15.16 -1.59
CA GLU A 342 9.14 -15.61 -2.98
C GLU A 342 8.71 -17.08 -3.00
N ARG A 343 7.83 -17.42 -3.92
CA ARG A 343 7.40 -18.79 -4.22
C ARG A 343 7.28 -18.93 -5.73
N ASP A 344 7.95 -19.93 -6.30
CA ASP A 344 7.89 -20.23 -7.74
C ASP A 344 8.15 -19.02 -8.66
N GLY A 345 9.06 -18.12 -8.25
CA GLY A 345 9.38 -16.90 -9.02
C GLY A 345 8.36 -15.78 -8.88
N ALA A 346 7.46 -15.83 -7.91
CA ALA A 346 6.51 -14.76 -7.59
C ALA A 346 6.62 -14.34 -6.12
N ILE A 347 6.53 -13.04 -5.85
CA ILE A 347 6.45 -12.53 -4.47
C ILE A 347 5.03 -12.75 -3.95
N VAL A 348 4.91 -13.56 -2.89
CA VAL A 348 3.61 -13.96 -2.30
C VAL A 348 3.36 -13.32 -0.94
N THR A 349 4.38 -12.68 -0.34
CA THR A 349 4.23 -11.94 0.91
C THR A 349 5.27 -10.84 1.00
N VAL A 350 4.87 -9.68 1.50
CA VAL A 350 5.74 -8.56 1.83
C VAL A 350 5.59 -8.24 3.31
N PHE A 351 6.72 -8.07 4.00
CA PHE A 351 6.81 -7.66 5.39
C PHE A 351 7.44 -6.27 5.46
N ALA A 352 6.69 -5.32 6.02
CA ALA A 352 7.22 -4.02 6.42
C ALA A 352 7.31 -3.94 7.94
N PHE A 353 8.30 -3.20 8.43
CA PHE A 353 8.60 -3.10 9.86
C PHE A 353 8.59 -1.65 10.32
N ASP A 354 8.10 -1.43 11.54
CA ASP A 354 8.39 -0.22 12.31
C ASP A 354 9.39 -0.56 13.41
N VAL A 355 10.54 0.08 13.38
CA VAL A 355 11.64 -0.16 14.32
C VAL A 355 11.92 1.12 15.09
N ALA A 356 11.84 1.00 16.42
CA ALA A 356 12.17 2.06 17.37
C ALA A 356 13.38 1.63 18.21
N GLY A 357 14.50 2.36 18.06
CA GLY A 357 15.78 1.94 18.61
C GLY A 357 16.20 0.57 18.08
N ASP A 358 16.12 -0.44 18.95
CA ASP A 358 16.59 -1.81 18.68
C ASP A 358 15.45 -2.83 18.60
N ARG A 359 14.21 -2.36 18.70
CA ARG A 359 13.03 -3.23 18.79
C ARG A 359 12.03 -2.95 17.68
N ILE A 360 11.44 -4.02 17.18
CA ILE A 360 10.32 -3.99 16.23
C ILE A 360 9.04 -3.74 17.03
N ARG A 361 8.33 -2.65 16.71
CA ARG A 361 7.03 -2.31 17.29
C ARG A 361 5.87 -2.77 16.44
N HIS A 362 6.01 -2.71 15.11
CA HIS A 362 4.98 -3.17 14.19
C HIS A 362 5.54 -4.04 13.09
N ILE A 363 4.79 -5.09 12.73
CA ILE A 363 5.01 -5.91 11.54
C ILE A 363 3.75 -5.86 10.69
N TRP A 364 3.86 -5.34 9.47
CA TRP A 364 2.77 -5.38 8.49
C TRP A 364 3.04 -6.48 7.48
N VAL A 365 2.12 -7.44 7.39
CA VAL A 365 2.21 -8.62 6.54
C VAL A 365 1.20 -8.50 5.40
N VAL A 366 1.66 -8.16 4.20
CA VAL A 366 0.78 -8.04 3.03
C VAL A 366 0.89 -9.30 2.19
N ARG A 367 -0.22 -10.04 2.10
CA ARG A 367 -0.40 -11.26 1.30
C ARG A 367 -1.45 -11.11 0.20
N ASN A 368 -2.15 -9.98 0.16
CA ASN A 368 -3.16 -9.73 -0.87
C ASN A 368 -2.51 -9.67 -2.26
N PRO A 369 -2.78 -10.63 -3.16
CA PRO A 369 -2.14 -10.68 -4.47
C PRO A 369 -2.42 -9.45 -5.32
N ASP A 370 -3.55 -8.76 -5.12
CA ASP A 370 -3.85 -7.52 -5.85
C ASP A 370 -2.88 -6.39 -5.52
N LYS A 371 -2.30 -6.39 -4.31
CA LYS A 371 -1.33 -5.41 -3.84
C LYS A 371 0.13 -5.80 -4.14
N LEU A 372 0.35 -7.02 -4.64
CA LEU A 372 1.70 -7.56 -4.86
C LEU A 372 2.09 -7.58 -6.35
N ARG A 373 1.24 -7.09 -7.24
CA ARG A 373 1.43 -7.15 -8.71
C ARG A 373 2.72 -6.48 -9.21
N HIS A 374 3.20 -5.48 -8.49
CA HIS A 374 4.40 -4.72 -8.85
C HIS A 374 5.70 -5.32 -8.28
N TRP A 375 5.61 -6.38 -7.49
CA TRP A 375 6.76 -7.07 -6.92
C TRP A 375 7.26 -8.13 -7.89
N SER A 376 8.42 -7.85 -8.51
CA SER A 376 9.09 -8.83 -9.36
C SER A 376 10.02 -9.72 -8.53
N ALA A 377 10.04 -11.02 -8.82
CA ALA A 377 11.13 -11.88 -8.38
C ALA A 377 12.46 -11.40 -8.97
N ARG A 378 13.56 -11.74 -8.30
CA ARG A 378 14.89 -11.26 -8.67
C ARG A 378 15.25 -11.76 -10.09
N PRO A 379 15.64 -10.90 -11.05
CA PRO A 379 16.22 -11.39 -12.29
C PRO A 379 17.58 -12.02 -11.97
N GLY A 380 17.65 -13.35 -11.98
CA GLY A 380 18.86 -14.09 -11.62
C GLY A 380 18.67 -15.60 -11.43
N SER A 381 17.46 -16.09 -11.16
CA SER A 381 17.18 -17.52 -11.17
C SER A 381 16.70 -17.98 -12.55
N SER A 382 17.54 -17.81 -13.58
CA SER A 382 17.35 -18.58 -14.81
C SER A 382 17.46 -20.06 -14.44
N ARG A 383 16.32 -20.75 -14.43
CA ARG A 383 16.29 -22.21 -14.53
C ARG A 383 17.16 -22.60 -15.71
N SER A 384 18.33 -23.15 -15.44
CA SER A 384 19.08 -23.98 -16.37
C SER A 384 18.12 -25.08 -16.83
N ARG A 385 17.47 -24.88 -17.99
CA ARG A 385 16.83 -25.98 -18.72
C ARG A 385 17.97 -26.91 -19.15
N ARG A 386 18.03 -28.08 -18.53
CA ARG A 386 18.65 -29.25 -19.15
C ARG A 386 17.57 -30.05 -19.84
#